data_AF-A0A644ZJG9-F1
#
_entry.id   AF-A0A644ZJG9-F1
#
_cell.length_a   1.000
_cell.length_b   1.000
_cell.length_c   1.000
_cell.angle_alpha   90.00
_cell.angle_beta   90.00
_cell.angle_gamma   90.00
#
_symmetry.space_group_name_H-M   'P 1'
#
loop_
_entity.id
_entity.type
_entity.pdbx_description
1 polymer ?
#
loop_
_entity_poly.entity_id
_entity_poly.type
_entity_poly.pdbx_seq_one_letter_code
_entity_poly.pdbx_strand_id
1 'polypeptide(L)'
;MTCVCSVGLDMIAVPGDTSADTISAIIADEAAIGMVNCKTTAVRLLPAPGKKVGDTIEMGGLLGSAPVMPVHTESSADFIARGGRIPAPLHSLKN
;
A
#
# COMPACT_ATOMS: atom_id res chain seq x y z
N MET A 1 0.87 -12.12 0.34
CA MET A 1 2.31 -12.38 0.12
C MET A 1 3.21 -11.56 1.04
N THR A 2 2.88 -10.31 1.34
CA THR A 2 3.71 -9.40 2.17
C THR A 2 3.89 -9.84 3.63
N CYS A 3 2.95 -10.62 4.17
CA CYS A 3 3.07 -11.18 5.52
C CYS A 3 4.26 -12.16 5.71
N VAL A 4 4.75 -12.78 4.63
CA VAL A 4 5.84 -13.78 4.69
C VAL A 4 7.16 -13.18 4.21
N CYS A 5 7.21 -12.59 3.01
CA CYS A 5 8.43 -11.99 2.42
C CYS A 5 8.59 -10.49 2.78
N SER A 6 9.79 -10.09 3.21
CA SER A 6 10.08 -8.80 3.89
C SER A 6 10.25 -7.57 2.99
N VAL A 7 9.56 -7.49 1.85
CA VAL A 7 9.69 -6.36 0.92
C VAL A 7 8.49 -5.42 1.00
N GLY A 8 7.30 -5.95 1.26
CA GLY A 8 6.06 -5.19 1.21
C GLY A 8 5.55 -4.95 -0.21
N LEU A 9 4.93 -3.80 -0.45
CA LEU A 9 4.38 -3.42 -1.75
C LEU A 9 5.39 -2.56 -2.50
N ASP A 10 6.00 -3.12 -3.54
CA ASP A 10 6.96 -2.38 -4.36
C ASP A 10 6.51 -2.32 -5.82
N MET A 11 6.70 -1.15 -6.45
CA MET A 11 6.40 -0.91 -7.87
C MET A 11 4.96 -1.22 -8.27
N ILE A 12 3.99 -0.86 -7.42
CA ILE A 12 2.58 -1.13 -7.68
C ILE A 12 1.93 0.10 -8.33
N ALA A 13 1.60 0.01 -9.61
CA ALA A 13 0.87 1.06 -10.31
C ALA A 13 -0.62 0.99 -10.03
N VAL A 14 -1.22 2.15 -9.72
CA VAL A 14 -2.65 2.30 -9.42
C VAL A 14 -3.26 3.41 -10.29
N PRO A 15 -4.58 3.43 -10.51
CA PRO A 15 -5.23 4.49 -11.26
C PRO A 15 -4.90 5.87 -10.66
N GLY A 16 -4.63 6.86 -11.51
CA GLY A 16 -4.21 8.19 -11.06
C GLY A 16 -5.28 8.96 -10.29
N ASP A 17 -6.54 8.52 -10.36
CA ASP A 17 -7.68 9.04 -9.61
C ASP A 17 -7.91 8.30 -8.27
N THR A 18 -7.01 7.39 -7.89
CA THR A 18 -7.04 6.77 -6.55
C THR A 18 -6.93 7.86 -5.48
N SER A 19 -7.88 7.91 -4.55
CA SER A 19 -7.92 8.94 -3.52
C SER A 19 -6.74 8.83 -2.55
N ALA A 20 -6.37 9.96 -1.95
CA ALA A 20 -5.34 10.00 -0.91
C ALA A 20 -5.72 9.10 0.29
N ASP A 21 -7.00 9.05 0.67
CA ASP A 21 -7.49 8.20 1.77
C ASP A 21 -7.27 6.71 1.47
N THR A 22 -7.55 6.27 0.24
CA THR A 22 -7.32 4.88 -0.16
C THR A 22 -5.83 4.56 -0.22
N ILE A 23 -4.99 5.47 -0.71
CA ILE A 23 -3.52 5.33 -0.66
C ILE A 23 -3.04 5.22 0.79
N SER A 24 -3.54 6.07 1.69
CA SER A 24 -3.21 6.01 3.11
C SER A 24 -3.67 4.71 3.77
N ALA A 25 -4.82 4.16 3.38
CA ALA A 25 -5.30 2.89 3.89
C ALA A 25 -4.39 1.71 3.47
N ILE A 26 -3.95 1.68 2.20
CA ILE A 26 -2.99 0.68 1.74
C ILE A 26 -1.66 0.76 2.52
N ILE A 27 -1.18 1.98 2.79
CA ILE A 27 0.02 2.18 3.61
C ILE A 27 -0.22 1.71 5.05
N ALA A 28 -1.39 1.99 5.63
CA ALA A 28 -1.74 1.58 6.98
C ALA A 28 -1.79 0.05 7.13
N ASP A 29 -2.33 -0.67 6.13
CA ASP A 29 -2.35 -2.12 6.10
C ASP A 29 -0.94 -2.71 6.12
N GLU A 30 -0.06 -2.22 5.26
CA GLU A 30 1.31 -2.74 5.16
C GLU A 30 2.17 -2.35 6.38
N ALA A 31 1.93 -1.18 6.96
CA ALA A 31 2.53 -0.77 8.22
C ALA A 31 2.04 -1.65 9.38
N ALA A 32 0.76 -2.03 9.41
CA ALA A 32 0.22 -2.93 10.42
C ALA A 32 0.82 -4.34 10.31
N ILE A 33 1.00 -4.86 9.09
CA ILE A 33 1.68 -6.14 8.85
C ILE A 33 3.12 -6.10 9.40
N GLY A 34 3.86 -5.03 9.10
CA GLY A 34 5.23 -4.84 9.61
C GLY A 34 5.28 -4.73 11.14
N MET A 35 4.41 -3.90 11.70
CA MET A 35 4.30 -3.65 13.14
C MET A 35 3.95 -4.93 13.93
N VAL A 36 2.98 -5.72 13.48
CA VAL A 36 2.54 -6.94 14.19
C VAL A 36 3.57 -8.07 14.09
N ASN A 37 4.23 -8.19 12.94
CA ASN A 37 5.16 -9.28 12.65
C ASN A 37 6.62 -8.96 12.96
N CYS A 38 6.93 -7.78 13.50
CA CYS A 38 8.31 -7.30 13.69
C CYS A 38 9.15 -7.39 12.41
N LYS A 39 8.56 -6.97 11.29
CA LYS A 39 9.21 -6.97 9.98
C LYS A 39 9.29 -5.55 9.44
N THR A 40 10.40 -5.26 8.78
CA THR A 40 10.49 -4.08 7.91
C THR A 40 9.63 -4.32 6.69
N THR A 41 8.70 -3.41 6.43
CA THR A 41 7.87 -3.38 5.24
C THR A 41 8.02 -2.01 4.57
N ALA A 42 7.73 -1.95 3.28
CA ALA A 42 7.74 -0.71 2.52
C ALA A 42 6.53 -0.66 1.60
N VAL A 43 6.13 0.56 1.23
CA VAL A 43 5.08 0.79 0.23
C VAL A 43 5.61 1.80 -0.79
N ARG A 44 5.63 1.39 -2.06
CA ARG A 44 5.86 2.23 -3.22
C ARG A 44 4.72 2.05 -4.21
N LEU A 45 3.70 2.90 -4.05
CA LEU A 45 2.58 3.03 -4.97
C LEU A 45 2.90 4.07 -6.05
N LEU A 46 2.44 3.82 -7.27
CA LEU A 46 2.63 4.67 -8.44
C LEU A 46 1.26 5.07 -9.00
N PRO A 47 0.64 6.15 -8.51
CA PRO A 47 -0.57 6.69 -9.13
C PRO A 47 -0.24 7.13 -10.56
N ALA A 48 -1.00 6.61 -11.53
CA ALA A 48 -0.75 6.82 -12.96
C ALA A 48 -1.81 7.75 -13.58
N PRO A 49 -1.56 9.07 -13.71
CA PRO A 49 -2.54 10.01 -14.23
C PRO A 49 -2.99 9.67 -15.64
N GLY A 50 -4.31 9.67 -15.87
CA GLY A 50 -4.91 9.40 -17.18
C GLY A 50 -4.83 7.94 -17.65
N LYS A 51 -4.32 7.02 -16.82
CA LYS A 51 -4.26 5.59 -17.11
C LYS A 51 -5.39 4.84 -16.41
N LYS A 52 -5.88 3.79 -17.06
CA LYS A 52 -6.93 2.89 -16.56
C LYS A 52 -6.35 1.54 -16.16
N VAL A 53 -7.12 0.78 -15.38
CA VAL A 53 -6.78 -0.61 -15.03
C VAL A 53 -6.50 -1.41 -16.31
N GLY A 54 -5.37 -2.11 -16.31
CA GLY A 54 -4.88 -2.89 -17.47
C GLY A 54 -3.94 -2.12 -18.40
N ASP A 55 -3.86 -0.79 -18.31
CA ASP A 55 -2.80 -0.03 -18.98
C ASP A 55 -1.43 -0.32 -18.33
N THR A 56 -0.34 -0.01 -19.03
CA THR A 56 1.02 -0.09 -18.49
C THR A 56 1.64 1.30 -18.35
N ILE A 57 2.34 1.53 -17.23
CA ILE A 57 3.26 2.66 -17.08
C ILE A 57 4.68 2.23 -17.46
N GLU A 58 5.37 3.09 -18.19
CA GLU A 58 6.77 2.90 -18.61
C GLU A 58 7.60 4.01 -17.99
N MET A 59 8.54 3.67 -17.12
CA MET A 59 9.41 4.63 -16.43
C MET A 59 10.82 4.68 -17.03
N GLY A 60 11.01 4.04 -18.20
CA GLY A 60 12.28 3.94 -18.90
C GLY A 60 13.05 2.68 -18.50
N GLY A 61 13.82 2.13 -19.45
CA GLY A 61 14.34 0.75 -19.38
C GLY A 61 15.08 0.35 -18.08
N LEU A 62 15.75 1.30 -17.40
CA LEU A 62 16.40 1.03 -16.11
C LEU A 62 15.41 0.97 -14.93
N LEU A 63 14.35 1.78 -14.97
CA LEU A 63 13.35 1.88 -13.91
C LEU A 63 12.16 0.92 -14.11
N GLY A 64 12.07 0.31 -15.29
CA GLY A 64 11.11 -0.74 -15.61
C GLY A 64 9.70 -0.22 -15.91
N SER A 65 8.76 -1.15 -15.92
CA SER A 65 7.36 -0.92 -16.21
C SER A 65 6.45 -1.67 -15.24
N ALA A 66 5.21 -1.19 -15.09
CA ALA A 66 4.24 -1.79 -14.21
C ALA A 66 2.82 -1.70 -14.81
N PRO A 67 2.02 -2.78 -14.78
CA PRO A 67 0.62 -2.71 -15.15
C PRO A 67 -0.18 -1.97 -14.07
N VAL A 68 -1.13 -1.14 -14.47
CA VAL A 68 -2.06 -0.46 -13.59
C VAL A 68 -3.05 -1.47 -13.04
N MET A 69 -2.99 -1.70 -11.72
CA MET A 69 -3.79 -2.68 -11.01
C MET A 69 -5.08 -2.05 -10.48
N PRO A 70 -6.19 -2.81 -10.37
CA PRO A 70 -7.40 -2.30 -9.75
C PRO A 70 -7.17 -2.02 -8.26
N VAL A 71 -7.86 -0.99 -7.76
CA VAL A 71 -7.94 -0.66 -6.33
C VAL A 71 -9.40 -0.81 -5.89
N HIS A 72 -9.60 -1.13 -4.62
CA HIS A 72 -10.94 -1.25 -4.03
C HIS A 72 -11.69 0.09 -4.10
N THR A 73 -12.98 0.07 -4.46
CA THR A 73 -13.77 1.28 -4.72
C THR A 73 -14.43 1.87 -3.48
N GLU A 74 -14.57 1.09 -2.41
CA GLU A 74 -15.17 1.58 -1.17
C GLU A 74 -14.27 2.58 -0.46
N SER A 75 -14.89 3.58 0.17
CA SER A 75 -14.19 4.66 0.85
C SER A 75 -13.49 4.19 2.13
N SER A 76 -12.25 4.64 2.32
CA SER A 76 -11.50 4.50 3.58
C SER A 76 -11.42 5.83 4.37
N ALA A 77 -12.13 6.88 3.93
CA ALA A 77 -12.02 8.23 4.48
C ALA A 77 -12.27 8.27 5.99
N ASP A 78 -13.35 7.64 6.46
CA ASP A 78 -13.69 7.62 7.89
C ASP A 78 -12.61 6.97 8.75
N PHE A 79 -11.96 5.93 8.24
CA PHE A 79 -10.89 5.24 8.96
C PHE A 79 -9.64 6.12 9.06
N ILE A 80 -9.22 6.73 7.95
CA ILE A 80 -8.04 7.60 7.89
C ILE A 80 -8.25 8.89 8.70
N ALA A 81 -9.46 9.46 8.65
CA ALA A 81 -9.82 10.67 9.37
C ALA A 81 -9.80 10.50 10.90
N ARG A 82 -9.80 9.27 11.44
CA ARG A 82 -9.65 9.04 12.89
C ARG A 82 -8.34 9.63 13.43
N GLY A 83 -7.29 9.64 12.61
CA GLY A 83 -5.98 10.14 13.01
C GLY A 83 -5.44 9.50 14.29
N GLY A 84 -4.53 10.20 14.97
CA GLY A 84 -3.94 9.74 16.23
C GLY A 84 -2.81 8.73 16.05
N ARG A 85 -2.68 7.80 17.01
CA ARG A 85 -1.58 6.84 17.07
C ARG A 85 -2.11 5.43 17.29
N ILE A 86 -1.76 4.52 16.38
CA ILE A 86 -1.98 3.09 16.60
C ILE A 86 -0.96 2.61 17.66
N PRO A 87 -1.40 2.07 18.80
CA PRO A 87 -0.51 1.62 19.86
C PRO A 87 0.32 0.41 19.42
N ALA A 88 1.44 0.18 20.10
CA ALA A 88 2.23 -1.03 19.90
C ALA A 88 1.39 -2.28 20.18
N PRO A 89 1.59 -3.37 19.42
CA PRO A 89 0.82 -4.58 19.59
C PRO A 89 1.28 -5.30 20.88
N LEU A 90 0.38 -6.05 21.49
CA LEU A 90 0.69 -6.85 22.68
C LEU A 90 1.51 -8.08 22.27
N HIS A 91 2.84 -7.99 22.32
CA HIS A 91 3.72 -9.13 22.03
C HIS A 91 3.89 -10.11 23.21
N SER A 92 3.56 -9.70 24.44
CA SER A 92 3.79 -10.47 25.68
C SER A 92 2.89 -11.71 25.88
N LEU A 93 1.89 -11.94 25.01
CA LEU A 93 1.03 -13.14 25.06
C LEU A 93 1.46 -14.23 24.07
N LYS A 94 2.65 -14.09 23.47
CA LYS A 94 3.27 -15.14 22.66
C LYS A 94 4.16 -15.96 23.60
N ASN A 95 3.65 -17.10 24.08
CA ASN A 95 4.42 -18.10 24.84
C ASN A 95 5.56 -18.67 23.99
#